data_AF-A0A9E2GI28-F1
#
_entry.id   AF-A0A9E2GI28-F1
#
_cell.length_a   1.000
_cell.length_b   1.000
_cell.length_c   1.000
_cell.angle_alpha   90.00
_cell.angle_beta   90.00
_cell.angle_gamma   90.00
#
_symmetry.space_group_name_H-M   'P 1'
#
loop_
_entity.id
_entity.type
_entity.pdbx_description
1 polymer ?
#
loop_
_entity_poly.entity_id
_entity_poly.type
_entity_poly.pdbx_seq_one_letter_code
_entity_poly.pdbx_strand_id
1 'polypeptide(L)' 'NVLFGKLLQEQKERKTMTDTVKLYTLICPCAYREADIRQYGSCYCNLYVTPAWNEGKIPVDYVPERRPPEKMRA' A
#
# COMPACT_ATOMS: atom_id res chain seq x y z
N ASN A 1 -21.00 -18.99 -34.17
CA ASN A 1 -21.95 -19.35 -33.08
C ASN A 1 -21.54 -18.57 -31.83
N VAL A 2 -22.48 -17.86 -31.22
CA VAL A 2 -22.31 -16.83 -30.17
C VAL A 2 -21.49 -17.33 -28.96
N LEU A 3 -21.32 -18.65 -28.80
CA LEU A 3 -20.44 -19.28 -27.82
C LEU A 3 -18.95 -18.91 -27.96
N PHE A 4 -18.41 -18.74 -29.17
CA PHE A 4 -16.99 -18.42 -29.34
C PHE A 4 -16.69 -16.95 -28.96
N GLY A 5 -17.65 -16.04 -29.17
CA GLY A 5 -17.56 -14.64 -28.74
C GLY A 5 -17.72 -14.46 -27.22
N LYS A 6 -18.53 -15.30 -26.57
CA LYS A 6 -18.70 -15.28 -25.10
C LYS A 6 -17.45 -15.74 -24.36
N LEU A 7 -16.73 -16.74 -24.89
CA LEU A 7 -15.47 -17.18 -24.29
C LEU A 7 -14.46 -16.03 -24.24
N LEU A 8 -14.30 -15.27 -25.34
CA LEU A 8 -13.39 -14.11 -25.38
C LEU A 8 -13.84 -12.93 -24.50
N GLN A 9 -15.14 -12.75 -24.28
CA GLN A 9 -15.67 -11.76 -23.34
C GLN A 9 -15.34 -12.15 -21.88
N GLU A 10 -15.51 -13.43 -21.52
CA GLU A 10 -15.13 -13.98 -20.20
C GLU A 10 -13.61 -13.97 -19.97
N GLN A 11 -12.82 -14.10 -21.05
CA GLN A 11 -11.36 -13.95 -21.02
C GLN A 11 -10.89 -12.51 -20.79
N LYS A 12 -11.70 -11.51 -21.17
CA LYS A 12 -11.38 -10.09 -20.96
C LYS A 12 -11.53 -9.67 -19.49
N GLU A 13 -12.32 -10.43 -18.73
CA GLU A 13 -12.50 -10.29 -17.28
C GLU A 13 -11.53 -11.16 -16.47
N ARG A 14 -10.69 -11.99 -17.11
CA ARG A 14 -9.52 -12.59 -16.45
C ARG A 14 -8.50 -11.49 -16.20
N LYS A 15 -8.78 -10.74 -15.13
CA LYS A 15 -7.94 -9.85 -14.33
C LYS A 15 -6.49 -9.96 -14.75
N THR A 16 -6.10 -8.99 -15.55
CA THR A 16 -4.71 -8.69 -15.85
C THR A 16 -3.91 -8.60 -14.54
N MET A 17 -2.62 -8.87 -14.67
CA MET A 17 -1.54 -8.85 -13.67
C MET A 17 -1.33 -7.47 -12.96
N THR A 18 -2.40 -6.71 -12.74
CA THR A 18 -2.48 -5.37 -12.14
C THR A 18 -2.96 -5.38 -10.69
N ASP A 19 -3.45 -6.52 -10.17
CA ASP A 19 -3.92 -6.64 -8.78
C ASP A 19 -2.76 -6.76 -7.75
N THR A 20 -1.53 -7.05 -8.18
CA THR A 20 -0.36 -7.17 -7.29
C THR A 20 -0.01 -5.85 -6.59
N VAL A 21 -0.21 -4.71 -7.28
CA VAL A 21 -0.03 -3.36 -6.70
C VAL A 21 -1.10 -3.04 -5.66
N LYS A 22 -2.32 -3.59 -5.81
CA LYS A 22 -3.42 -3.43 -4.85
C LYS A 22 -3.13 -4.12 -3.52
N LEU A 23 -2.47 -5.28 -3.53
CA LEU A 23 -2.15 -6.02 -2.30
C LEU A 23 -1.01 -5.35 -1.50
N TYR A 24 0.00 -4.83 -2.18
CA TYR A 24 1.18 -4.17 -1.57
C TYR A 24 0.84 -2.91 -0.76
N THR A 25 -0.34 -2.34 -0.96
CA THR A 25 -0.80 -1.18 -0.18
C THR A 25 -1.34 -1.58 1.20
N LEU A 26 -1.73 -2.85 1.38
CA LEU A 26 -2.44 -3.35 2.58
C LEU A 26 -1.61 -4.34 3.40
N ILE A 27 -0.65 -5.04 2.80
CA ILE A 27 0.23 -5.99 3.49
C ILE A 27 1.53 -5.29 3.90
N CYS A 28 2.01 -5.59 5.10
CA CYS A 28 3.29 -5.10 5.62
C CYS A 28 4.48 -5.88 5.01
N PRO A 29 5.56 -5.22 4.54
CA PRO A 29 5.75 -3.77 4.48
C PRO A 29 4.90 -3.13 3.37
N CYS A 30 4.12 -2.10 3.73
CA CYS A 30 3.23 -1.43 2.78
C CYS A 30 3.97 -0.45 1.87
N ALA A 31 3.32 -0.06 0.77
CA ALA A 31 3.85 0.87 -0.23
C ALA A 31 4.30 2.24 0.31
N TYR A 32 3.76 2.68 1.45
CA TYR A 32 4.05 4.00 2.02
C TYR A 32 5.24 4.02 2.96
N ARG A 33 5.66 2.84 3.46
CA ARG A 33 6.66 2.68 4.52
C ARG A 33 7.92 3.51 4.25
N GLU A 34 8.49 3.39 3.05
CA GLU A 34 9.76 4.04 2.74
C GLU A 34 9.66 5.55 2.66
N ALA A 35 8.54 6.05 2.12
CA ALA A 35 8.27 7.48 2.08
C ALA A 35 8.09 8.03 3.50
N ASP A 36 7.37 7.31 4.37
CA ASP A 36 7.14 7.73 5.75
C ASP A 36 8.43 7.75 6.56
N ILE A 37 9.24 6.68 6.50
CA ILE A 37 10.53 6.62 7.20
C ILE A 37 11.44 7.76 6.74
N ARG A 38 11.48 8.05 5.44
CA ARG A 38 12.32 9.13 4.90
C ARG A 38 11.88 10.52 5.39
N GLN A 39 10.58 10.73 5.54
CA GLN A 39 10.03 12.03 5.87
C GLN A 39 9.93 12.27 7.39
N TYR A 40 9.52 11.26 8.14
CA TYR A 40 9.17 11.38 9.56
C TYR A 40 10.09 10.57 10.48
N GLY A 41 10.99 9.77 9.92
CA GLY A 41 11.85 8.88 10.70
C GLY A 41 11.15 7.63 11.23
N SER A 42 9.84 7.49 11.06
CA SER A 42 9.05 6.29 11.35
C SER A 42 8.02 6.03 10.25
N CYS A 43 7.57 4.78 10.11
CA CYS A 43 6.38 4.46 9.32
C CYS A 43 5.10 4.78 10.10
N TYR A 44 3.95 4.87 9.42
CA TYR A 44 2.64 5.17 10.04
C TYR A 44 2.33 4.36 11.31
N CYS A 45 2.67 3.05 11.32
CA CYS A 45 2.42 2.17 12.46
C CYS A 45 3.55 2.17 13.51
N ASN A 46 4.61 2.96 13.34
CA ASN A 46 5.84 2.97 14.15
C ASN A 46 6.56 1.60 14.27
N LEU A 47 6.29 0.66 13.37
CA LEU A 47 6.95 -0.66 13.35
C LEU A 47 8.36 -0.61 12.74
N TYR A 48 8.57 0.28 11.77
CA TYR A 48 9.86 0.54 11.14
C TYR A 48 10.26 1.97 11.42
N VAL A 49 11.47 2.17 11.97
CA VAL A 49 11.96 3.47 12.42
C VAL A 49 13.44 3.62 12.09
N THR A 50 13.90 4.87 11.97
CA THR A 50 15.33 5.19 11.90
C THR A 50 15.97 5.12 13.29
N PRO A 51 17.29 4.90 13.40
CA PRO A 51 17.98 4.95 14.68
C PRO A 51 17.81 6.30 15.39
N ALA A 52 17.89 7.41 14.65
CA ALA A 52 17.72 8.74 15.21
C ALA A 52 16.32 8.95 15.82
N TRP A 53 15.27 8.44 15.18
CA TRP A 53 13.92 8.45 15.75
C TRP A 53 13.84 7.57 17.01
N ASN A 54 14.38 6.35 16.94
CA ASN A 54 14.34 5.38 18.04
C ASN A 54 15.12 5.83 19.28
N GLU A 55 16.18 6.60 19.08
CA GLU A 55 17.01 7.19 20.13
C GLU A 55 16.49 8.56 20.61
N GLY A 56 15.37 9.05 20.06
CA GLY A 56 14.80 10.35 20.43
C GLY A 56 15.65 11.56 19.99
N LYS A 57 16.52 11.38 18.99
CA LYS A 57 17.37 12.45 18.43
C LYS A 57 16.63 13.35 17.44
N ILE A 58 15.46 12.93 16.97
CA ILE A 58 14.54 13.74 16.16
C ILE A 58 13.14 13.74 16.77
N PRO A 59 12.31 14.75 16.46
CA PRO A 59 10.93 14.81 16.94
C PRO A 59 10.10 13.60 16.48
N VAL A 60 9.19 13.15 17.34
CA VAL A 60 8.17 12.15 17.00
C VAL A 60 6.94 12.88 16.49
N ASP A 61 6.91 13.11 15.17
CA ASP A 61 5.82 13.82 14.51
C ASP A 61 4.70 12.88 14.05
N TYR A 62 3.51 13.46 13.86
CA TYR A 62 2.36 12.74 13.33
C TYR A 62 2.60 12.32 11.86
N VAL A 63 2.54 11.01 11.61
CA VAL A 63 2.56 10.45 10.26
C VAL A 63 1.11 10.36 9.74
N PRO A 64 0.76 11.01 8.62
CA PRO A 64 -0.61 11.01 8.11
C PRO A 64 -0.98 9.67 7.46
N GLU A 65 -2.26 9.30 7.52
CA GLU A 65 -2.80 8.18 6.76
C GLU A 65 -2.76 8.51 5.25
N ARG A 66 -1.93 7.78 4.50
CA ARG A 66 -1.79 7.95 3.04
C ARG A 66 -2.71 7.04 2.24
N ARG A 67 -3.35 6.05 2.86
CA ARG A 67 -4.32 5.22 2.15
C ARG A 67 -5.48 6.08 1.70
N PRO A 68 -5.85 6.01 0.41
CA PRO A 68 -7.03 6.71 -0.04
C PRO A 68 -8.27 6.08 0.63
N PRO A 69 -9.34 6.88 0.88
CA PRO A 69 -10.48 6.43 1.66
C PRO A 69 -11.12 5.13 1.16
N GLU A 70 -11.17 4.91 -0.15
CA GLU A 70 -11.72 3.68 -0.75
C GLU A 70 -10.92 2.40 -0.42
N LYS A 71 -9.71 2.54 0.13
CA LYS A 71 -8.85 1.43 0.58
C LYS A 71 -8.78 1.31 2.10
N MET A 72 -9.46 2.19 2.84
CA MET A 72 -9.58 2.08 4.29
C MET A 72 -10.67 1.06 4.60
N ARG A 73 -10.39 0.12 5.52
CA ARG A 73 -11.44 -0.76 6.05
C ARG A 73 -12.22 0.02 7.10
N ALA A 74 -13.55 0.01 6.97
CA ALA A 74 -14.49 0.56 7.96
C ALA A 74 -14.60 -0.36 9.18
#